data_AF-A0A7L4YPI2-F1
#
_entry.id   AF-A0A7L4YPI2-F1
#
_cell.length_a   1.000
_cell.length_b   1.000
_cell.length_c   1.000
_cell.angle_alpha   90.00
_cell.angle_beta   90.00
_cell.angle_gamma   90.00
#
_symmetry.space_group_name_H-M   'P 1'
#
loop_
_entity.id
_entity.type
_entity.pdbx_description
1 polymer ?
#
loop_
_entity_poly.entity_id
_entity_poly.type
_entity_poly.pdbx_seq_one_letter_code
_entity_poly.pdbx_strand_id
1 'polypeptide(L)'
;MSARSRVRHGRPTGRGRQRATSTTEEPKAMLLDQIASANRCRTVWSKEFGFSTIVGFESDLDATEMLYTSLLVQATHVMADAGSRQDYAGRSRTRTFRKSFLFAFAHRIGERLHEAADVETDAASKRATGQELVLALDARAEAVDTAVDELFPRVVSRAVSGDLDAEGWDVGRSAADVAHIGRAATALSGQ
;
A
#
# COMPACT_ATOMS: atom_id res chain seq x y z
N MET A 1 -39.77 -0.83 -0.40
CA MET A 1 -39.28 -2.01 0.35
C MET A 1 -37.79 -1.85 0.56
N SER A 2 -37.39 -1.64 1.82
CA SER A 2 -36.02 -1.31 2.24
C SER A 2 -35.33 -2.59 2.74
N ALA A 3 -34.30 -3.07 2.06
CA ALA A 3 -33.46 -4.17 2.53
C ALA A 3 -32.18 -3.61 3.16
N ARG A 4 -32.22 -3.38 4.47
CA ARG A 4 -31.03 -3.12 5.29
C ARG A 4 -30.19 -4.40 5.33
N SER A 5 -29.03 -4.40 4.66
CA SER A 5 -28.05 -5.48 4.81
C SER A 5 -27.29 -5.29 6.12
N ARG A 6 -27.37 -6.29 7.00
CA ARG A 6 -26.79 -6.26 8.35
C ARG A 6 -25.30 -6.57 8.29
N VAL A 7 -24.49 -5.66 8.81
CA VAL A 7 -23.09 -5.91 9.15
C VAL A 7 -23.06 -6.93 10.31
N ARG A 8 -22.69 -8.18 10.01
CA ARG A 8 -22.46 -9.20 11.03
C ARG A 8 -21.27 -8.80 11.89
N HIS A 9 -21.54 -8.43 13.14
CA HIS A 9 -20.51 -8.24 14.17
C HIS A 9 -20.07 -9.62 14.67
N GLY A 10 -18.99 -10.15 14.10
CA GLY A 10 -18.30 -11.34 14.59
C GLY A 10 -17.39 -11.00 15.77
N ARG A 11 -17.43 -11.83 16.82
CA ARG A 11 -16.50 -11.82 17.97
C ARG A 11 -15.02 -11.74 17.52
N PRO A 12 -14.11 -11.14 18.32
CA PRO A 12 -12.70 -11.08 17.97
C PRO A 12 -12.04 -12.45 18.19
N THR A 13 -12.10 -13.32 17.19
CA THR A 13 -11.11 -14.38 17.02
C THR A 13 -9.89 -13.76 16.35
N GLY A 14 -8.68 -14.04 16.83
CA GLY A 14 -7.41 -13.48 16.34
C GLY A 14 -7.02 -13.82 14.90
N ARG A 15 -7.99 -14.06 14.00
CA ARG A 15 -7.80 -14.18 12.56
C ARG A 15 -7.85 -12.78 11.95
N GLY A 16 -6.93 -12.50 11.03
CA GLY A 16 -6.85 -11.22 10.31
C GLY A 16 -8.21 -10.77 9.75
N ARG A 17 -8.45 -9.46 9.76
CA ARG A 17 -9.62 -8.84 9.13
C ARG A 17 -9.33 -8.59 7.66
N GLN A 18 -10.39 -8.37 6.89
CA GLN A 18 -10.31 -8.04 5.48
C GLN A 18 -11.03 -6.73 5.19
N ARG A 19 -10.45 -5.91 4.32
CA ARG A 19 -11.09 -4.70 3.76
C ARG A 19 -10.86 -4.64 2.26
N ALA A 20 -11.89 -4.25 1.52
CA ALA A 20 -11.80 -4.05 0.07
C ALA A 20 -11.54 -2.58 -0.24
N THR A 21 -10.49 -2.31 -1.01
CA THR A 21 -10.10 -0.98 -1.48
C THR A 21 -10.13 -0.95 -3.00
N SER A 22 -10.72 0.09 -3.59
CA SER A 22 -10.74 0.24 -5.04
C SER A 22 -9.34 0.54 -5.60
N THR A 23 -8.89 -0.27 -6.55
CA THR A 23 -7.55 -0.22 -7.17
C THR A 23 -7.70 -0.48 -8.67
N THR A 24 -8.45 0.38 -9.32
CA THR A 24 -8.88 0.19 -10.72
C THR A 24 -7.71 0.11 -11.70
N GLU A 25 -6.53 0.61 -11.34
CA GLU A 25 -5.33 0.61 -12.16
C GLU A 25 -4.19 -0.16 -11.47
N GLU A 26 -3.46 -0.98 -12.24
CA GLU A 26 -2.35 -1.82 -11.75
C GLU A 26 -1.30 -1.05 -10.92
N PRO A 27 -0.84 0.16 -11.30
CA PRO A 27 0.11 0.91 -10.48
C PRO A 27 -0.45 1.31 -9.11
N LYS A 28 -1.77 1.54 -9.01
CA LYS A 28 -2.43 1.86 -7.72
C LYS A 28 -2.55 0.62 -6.85
N ALA A 29 -2.82 -0.54 -7.45
CA ALA A 29 -2.75 -1.81 -6.74
C ALA A 29 -1.35 -2.08 -6.21
N MET A 30 -0.30 -1.81 -7.00
CA MET A 30 1.09 -1.93 -6.54
C MET A 30 1.43 -0.96 -5.41
N LEU A 31 0.98 0.30 -5.49
CA LEU A 31 1.17 1.26 -4.39
C LEU A 31 0.55 0.73 -3.09
N LEU A 32 -0.70 0.24 -3.17
CA LEU A 32 -1.37 -0.32 -2.01
C LEU A 32 -0.63 -1.55 -1.45
N ASP A 33 -0.13 -2.42 -2.33
CA ASP A 33 0.65 -3.60 -1.94
C ASP A 33 1.94 -3.23 -1.20
N GLN A 34 2.71 -2.26 -1.71
CA GLN A 34 3.93 -1.78 -1.05
C GLN A 34 3.65 -1.19 0.33
N ILE A 35 2.57 -0.41 0.47
CA ILE A 35 2.16 0.18 1.75
C ILE A 35 1.66 -0.88 2.73
N ALA A 36 0.86 -1.82 2.25
CA ALA A 36 0.33 -2.90 3.06
C ALA A 36 1.46 -3.79 3.60
N SER A 37 2.40 -4.18 2.74
CA SER A 37 3.59 -4.97 3.12
C SER A 37 4.37 -4.29 4.24
N ALA A 38 4.64 -2.99 4.10
CA ALA A 38 5.33 -2.22 5.14
C ALA A 38 4.54 -2.11 6.47
N ASN A 39 3.21 -2.23 6.41
CA ASN A 39 2.32 -2.24 7.57
C ASN A 39 1.92 -3.67 7.99
N ARG A 40 2.69 -4.72 7.64
CA ARG A 40 2.41 -6.13 8.01
C ARG A 40 1.02 -6.62 7.57
N CYS A 41 0.49 -6.01 6.52
CA CYS A 41 -0.72 -6.43 5.83
C CYS A 41 -0.35 -7.11 4.51
N ARG A 42 -1.29 -7.84 3.94
CA ARG A 42 -1.16 -8.44 2.61
C ARG A 42 -2.26 -7.95 1.70
N THR A 43 -1.96 -7.83 0.40
CA THR A 43 -2.96 -7.45 -0.59
C THR A 43 -3.15 -8.55 -1.63
N VAL A 44 -4.40 -8.71 -2.07
CA VAL A 44 -4.77 -9.55 -3.21
C VAL A 44 -5.51 -8.68 -4.20
N TRP A 45 -4.92 -8.44 -5.35
CA TRP A 45 -5.53 -7.64 -6.41
C TRP A 45 -6.37 -8.50 -7.33
N SER A 46 -7.64 -8.14 -7.50
CA SER A 46 -8.50 -8.73 -8.52
C SER A 46 -8.62 -7.79 -9.72
N LYS A 47 -7.82 -8.07 -10.75
CA LYS A 47 -7.79 -7.27 -11.98
C LYS A 47 -9.15 -7.22 -12.68
N GLU A 48 -9.89 -8.33 -12.68
CA GLU A 48 -11.21 -8.44 -13.34
C GLU A 48 -12.26 -7.54 -12.70
N PHE A 49 -12.15 -7.29 -11.39
CA PHE A 49 -13.11 -6.50 -10.63
C PHE A 49 -12.58 -5.10 -10.25
N GLY A 50 -11.32 -4.78 -10.52
CA GLY A 50 -10.74 -3.45 -10.30
C GLY A 50 -10.62 -3.05 -8.82
N PHE A 51 -10.47 -4.01 -7.92
CA PHE A 51 -10.27 -3.78 -6.49
C PHE A 51 -9.18 -4.69 -5.92
N SER A 52 -8.64 -4.28 -4.77
CA SER A 52 -7.72 -5.08 -3.96
C SER A 52 -8.36 -5.37 -2.62
N THR A 53 -8.19 -6.61 -2.14
CA THR A 53 -8.52 -6.97 -0.77
C THR A 53 -7.25 -6.85 0.07
N ILE A 54 -7.32 -6.10 1.17
CA ILE A 54 -6.27 -5.99 2.18
C ILE A 54 -6.64 -6.93 3.32
N VAL A 55 -5.67 -7.74 3.77
CA VAL A 55 -5.80 -8.63 4.91
C VAL A 55 -4.80 -8.18 5.98
N GLY A 56 -5.26 -8.01 7.22
CA GLY A 56 -4.42 -7.45 8.28
C GLY A 56 -5.14 -7.32 9.63
N PHE A 57 -4.43 -6.79 10.63
CA PHE A 57 -5.01 -6.38 11.90
C PHE A 57 -5.64 -4.98 11.78
N GLU A 58 -6.68 -4.69 12.56
CA GLU A 58 -7.50 -3.46 12.40
C GLU A 58 -6.66 -2.17 12.35
N SER A 59 -5.71 -2.01 13.30
CA SER A 59 -4.84 -0.83 13.35
C SER A 59 -3.93 -0.70 12.13
N ASP A 60 -3.45 -1.83 11.61
CA ASP A 60 -2.56 -1.85 10.45
C ASP A 60 -3.35 -1.59 9.15
N LEU A 61 -4.61 -2.04 9.09
CA LEU A 61 -5.54 -1.74 7.99
C LEU A 61 -5.88 -0.25 7.95
N ASP A 62 -6.20 0.36 9.10
CA ASP A 62 -6.47 1.80 9.19
C ASP A 62 -5.26 2.63 8.72
N ALA A 63 -4.06 2.28 9.21
CA ALA A 63 -2.82 2.94 8.81
C ALA A 63 -2.57 2.81 7.30
N THR A 64 -2.79 1.62 6.74
CA THR A 64 -2.62 1.33 5.31
C THR A 64 -3.56 2.17 4.45
N GLU A 65 -4.86 2.19 4.77
CA GLU A 65 -5.87 2.91 3.99
C GLU A 65 -5.66 4.44 4.05
N MET A 66 -5.33 4.96 5.24
CA MET A 66 -5.03 6.39 5.41
C MET A 66 -3.78 6.78 4.61
N LEU A 67 -2.71 6.01 4.70
CA LEU A 67 -1.46 6.30 4.00
C LEU A 67 -1.62 6.16 2.48
N TYR A 68 -2.32 5.12 2.00
CA TYR A 68 -2.63 4.94 0.59
C TYR A 68 -3.43 6.11 0.02
N THR A 69 -4.48 6.53 0.71
CA THR A 69 -5.30 7.68 0.27
C THR A 69 -4.46 8.96 0.22
N SER A 70 -3.67 9.23 1.26
CA SER A 70 -2.80 10.42 1.32
C SER A 70 -1.77 10.43 0.19
N LEU A 71 -1.09 9.31 -0.04
CA LEU A 71 -0.06 9.20 -1.08
C LEU A 71 -0.65 9.28 -2.49
N LEU A 72 -1.84 8.75 -2.74
CA LEU A 72 -2.53 8.94 -4.01
C LEU A 72 -2.87 10.41 -4.27
N VAL A 73 -3.30 11.16 -3.26
CA VAL A 73 -3.56 12.60 -3.37
C VAL A 73 -2.26 13.34 -3.72
N GLN A 74 -1.17 13.05 -3.01
CA GLN A 74 0.15 13.65 -3.27
C GLN A 74 0.66 13.34 -4.69
N ALA A 75 0.61 12.07 -5.10
CA ALA A 75 0.99 11.62 -6.43
C ALA A 75 0.16 12.31 -7.52
N THR A 76 -1.15 12.44 -7.30
CA THR A 76 -2.06 13.11 -8.25
C THR A 76 -1.75 14.60 -8.38
N HIS A 77 -1.38 15.27 -7.29
CA HIS A 77 -0.98 16.67 -7.32
C HIS A 77 0.26 16.89 -8.20
N VAL A 78 1.31 16.09 -8.03
CA VAL A 78 2.53 16.17 -8.85
C VAL A 78 2.24 15.82 -10.31
N MET A 79 1.43 14.79 -10.57
CA MET A 79 1.03 14.44 -11.94
C MET A 79 0.22 15.55 -12.63
N ALA A 80 -0.59 16.31 -11.88
CA ALA A 80 -1.34 17.43 -12.43
C ALA A 80 -0.41 18.59 -12.83
N ASP A 81 0.61 18.88 -12.02
CA ASP A 81 1.61 19.91 -12.31
C ASP A 81 2.49 19.55 -13.54
N ALA A 82 2.92 18.29 -13.61
CA ALA A 82 3.62 17.75 -14.78
C ALA A 82 2.75 17.71 -16.05
N GLY A 83 1.42 17.68 -15.88
CA GLY A 83 0.42 17.53 -16.92
C GLY A 83 0.17 18.74 -17.82
N SER A 84 0.91 19.84 -17.64
CA SER A 84 0.86 21.01 -18.54
C SER A 84 1.61 20.82 -19.87
N ARG A 85 2.39 19.75 -20.01
CA ARG A 85 3.13 19.42 -21.24
C ARG A 85 2.30 18.51 -22.15
N GLN A 86 1.32 19.08 -22.84
CA GLN A 86 0.63 18.35 -23.92
C GLN A 86 1.57 18.26 -25.13
N ASP A 87 1.70 17.05 -25.70
CA ASP A 87 2.19 16.94 -27.07
C ASP A 87 1.12 17.46 -28.04
N TYR A 88 1.54 18.08 -29.15
CA TYR A 88 0.64 18.63 -30.19
C TYR A 88 -0.34 17.59 -30.79
N ALA A 89 -0.19 16.30 -30.48
CA ALA A 89 -0.95 15.18 -31.03
C ALA A 89 -1.90 14.48 -30.02
N GLY A 90 -1.91 14.87 -28.75
CA GLY A 90 -2.94 14.47 -27.78
C GLY A 90 -3.04 12.98 -27.44
N ARG A 91 -2.05 12.12 -27.77
CA ARG A 91 -2.10 10.69 -27.42
C ARG A 91 -0.72 10.01 -27.36
N SER A 92 -0.63 9.04 -26.45
CA SER A 92 0.46 8.09 -26.13
C SER A 92 1.42 8.52 -25.02
N ARG A 93 2.05 9.71 -25.08
CA ARG A 93 3.06 10.11 -24.07
C ARG A 93 2.45 10.25 -22.67
N THR A 94 1.26 10.83 -22.52
CA THR A 94 0.62 11.04 -21.21
C THR A 94 0.16 9.77 -20.50
N ARG A 95 -0.26 8.70 -21.21
CA ARG A 95 -0.72 7.46 -20.55
C ARG A 95 0.45 6.60 -20.09
N THR A 96 1.44 6.39 -20.96
CA THR A 96 2.65 5.62 -20.60
C THR A 96 3.45 6.38 -19.56
N PHE A 97 3.57 7.71 -19.66
CA PHE A 97 4.12 8.56 -18.61
C PHE A 97 3.42 8.37 -17.27
N ARG A 98 2.09 8.54 -17.18
CA ARG A 98 1.34 8.39 -15.91
C ARG A 98 1.48 6.99 -15.31
N LYS A 99 1.48 5.95 -16.16
CA LYS A 99 1.70 4.57 -15.74
C LYS A 99 3.11 4.40 -15.16
N SER A 100 4.14 4.86 -15.86
CA SER A 100 5.53 4.80 -15.39
C SER A 100 5.78 5.63 -14.14
N PHE A 101 5.19 6.82 -14.07
CA PHE A 101 5.19 7.67 -12.88
C PHE A 101 4.65 6.92 -11.67
N LEU A 102 3.44 6.34 -11.76
CA LEU A 102 2.84 5.68 -10.62
C LEU A 102 3.59 4.41 -10.22
N PHE A 103 4.15 3.66 -11.16
CA PHE A 103 5.00 2.52 -10.84
C PHE A 103 6.29 2.94 -10.12
N ALA A 104 7.02 3.92 -10.65
CA ALA A 104 8.23 4.42 -10.01
C ALA A 104 7.96 5.01 -8.63
N PHE A 105 6.87 5.77 -8.52
CA PHE A 105 6.42 6.34 -7.25
C PHE A 105 6.14 5.24 -6.22
N ALA A 106 5.32 4.24 -6.58
CA ALA A 106 4.99 3.12 -5.70
C ALA A 106 6.22 2.30 -5.29
N HIS A 107 7.12 2.00 -6.22
CA HIS A 107 8.34 1.26 -5.91
C HIS A 107 9.21 2.04 -4.92
N ARG A 108 9.42 3.33 -5.15
CA ARG A 108 10.23 4.17 -4.27
C ARG A 108 9.60 4.41 -2.90
N ILE A 109 8.27 4.55 -2.83
CA ILE A 109 7.56 4.57 -1.54
C ILE A 109 7.79 3.26 -0.77
N GLY A 110 7.71 2.12 -1.46
CA GLY A 110 8.01 0.81 -0.88
C GLY A 110 9.42 0.76 -0.28
N GLU A 111 10.45 1.11 -1.05
CA GLU A 111 11.83 1.20 -0.57
C GLU A 111 11.92 2.05 0.72
N ARG A 112 11.40 3.29 0.68
CA ARG A 112 11.46 4.22 1.82
C ARG A 112 10.72 3.71 3.06
N LEU A 113 9.60 3.02 2.89
CA LEU A 113 8.83 2.47 4.00
C LEU A 113 9.54 1.29 4.66
N HIS A 114 10.14 0.39 3.87
CA HIS A 114 10.92 -0.73 4.42
C HIS A 114 12.20 -0.23 5.09
N GLU A 115 12.91 0.72 4.47
CA GLU A 115 14.07 1.39 5.09
C GLU A 115 13.70 1.99 6.46
N ALA A 116 12.55 2.66 6.57
CA ALA A 116 12.08 3.23 7.83
C ALA A 116 11.68 2.16 8.86
N ALA A 117 11.04 1.07 8.41
CA ALA A 117 10.65 -0.05 9.27
C ALA A 117 11.85 -0.80 9.83
N ASP A 118 12.89 -1.02 9.01
CA ASP A 118 14.13 -1.68 9.42
C ASP A 118 14.85 -0.85 10.50
N VAL A 119 14.94 0.47 10.31
CA VAL A 119 15.55 1.38 11.30
C VAL A 119 14.80 1.35 12.64
N GLU A 120 13.46 1.35 12.63
CA GLU A 120 12.70 1.27 13.88
C GLU A 120 12.81 -0.11 14.54
N THR A 121 12.82 -1.19 13.76
CA THR A 121 13.00 -2.57 14.27
C THR A 121 14.36 -2.75 14.93
N ASP A 122 15.42 -2.24 14.31
CA ASP A 122 16.77 -2.23 14.86
C ASP A 122 16.86 -1.39 16.14
N ALA A 123 16.20 -0.23 16.17
CA ALA A 123 16.15 0.63 17.35
C ALA A 123 15.36 0.00 18.50
N ALA A 124 14.23 -0.65 18.19
CA ALA A 124 13.40 -1.35 19.15
C ALA A 124 14.14 -2.54 19.75
N SER A 125 14.76 -3.39 18.94
CA SER A 125 15.48 -4.60 19.38
C SER A 125 16.59 -4.33 20.40
N LYS A 126 17.15 -3.12 20.42
CA LYS A 126 18.17 -2.67 21.38
C LYS A 126 17.61 -2.24 22.74
N ARG A 127 16.28 -2.13 22.89
CA ARG A 127 15.59 -1.79 24.15
C ARG A 127 15.29 -3.07 24.94
N ALA A 128 15.26 -2.96 26.27
CA ALA A 128 15.10 -4.11 27.18
C ALA A 128 13.84 -4.97 26.92
N THR A 129 12.75 -4.38 26.42
CA THR A 129 11.49 -5.07 26.08
C THR A 129 11.23 -5.14 24.56
N GLY A 130 12.21 -4.76 23.74
CA GLY A 130 12.00 -4.61 22.30
C GLY A 130 11.95 -5.93 21.54
N GLN A 131 12.67 -6.94 22.00
CA GLN A 131 12.70 -8.26 21.35
C GLN A 131 11.33 -8.94 21.39
N GLU A 132 10.61 -8.86 22.52
CA GLU A 132 9.25 -9.41 22.64
C GLU A 132 8.27 -8.73 21.69
N LEU A 133 8.42 -7.41 21.48
CA LEU A 133 7.61 -6.65 20.54
C LEU A 133 7.87 -7.08 19.10
N VAL A 134 9.14 -7.23 18.70
CA VAL A 134 9.49 -7.70 17.34
C VAL A 134 8.90 -9.08 17.07
N LEU A 135 9.08 -10.03 18.00
CA LEU A 135 8.52 -11.37 17.87
C LEU A 135 6.98 -11.36 17.78
N ALA A 136 6.31 -10.49 18.56
CA ALA A 136 4.86 -10.35 18.48
C ALA A 136 4.41 -9.77 17.13
N LEU A 137 5.19 -8.89 16.51
CA LEU A 137 4.91 -8.34 15.19
C LEU A 137 5.13 -9.40 14.08
N ASP A 138 6.17 -10.23 14.19
CA ASP A 138 6.43 -11.34 13.27
C ASP A 138 5.29 -12.37 13.32
N ALA A 139 4.84 -12.73 14.53
CA ALA A 139 3.70 -13.63 14.70
C ALA A 139 2.40 -13.07 14.07
N ARG A 140 2.22 -11.75 14.06
CA ARG A 140 1.09 -11.12 13.35
C ARG A 140 1.24 -11.25 11.84
N ALA A 141 2.44 -11.03 11.29
CA ALA A 141 2.69 -11.19 9.86
C ALA A 141 2.39 -12.63 9.41
N GLU A 142 2.88 -13.64 10.15
CA GLU A 142 2.61 -15.05 9.86
C GLU A 142 1.10 -15.39 9.91
N ALA A 143 0.38 -14.85 10.90
CA ALA A 143 -1.06 -15.04 11.01
C ALA A 143 -1.83 -14.42 9.83
N VAL A 144 -1.35 -13.29 9.29
CA VAL A 144 -1.92 -12.66 8.10
C VAL A 144 -1.63 -13.50 6.85
N ASP A 145 -0.40 -13.98 6.68
CA ASP A 145 -0.01 -14.85 5.56
C ASP A 145 -0.86 -16.11 5.53
N THR A 146 -1.00 -16.78 6.67
CA THR A 146 -1.89 -17.96 6.83
C THR A 146 -3.32 -17.63 6.43
N ALA A 147 -3.85 -16.48 6.87
CA ALA A 147 -5.20 -16.06 6.52
C ALA A 147 -5.36 -15.82 5.02
N VAL A 148 -4.37 -15.21 4.35
CA VAL A 148 -4.38 -15.01 2.89
C VAL A 148 -4.41 -16.34 2.15
N ASP A 149 -3.58 -17.30 2.55
CA ASP A 149 -3.52 -18.62 1.91
C ASP A 149 -4.83 -19.39 2.06
N GLU A 150 -5.49 -19.30 3.23
CA GLU A 150 -6.82 -19.87 3.46
C GLU A 150 -7.91 -19.21 2.61
N LEU A 151 -7.88 -17.88 2.49
CA LEU A 151 -8.92 -17.09 1.81
C LEU A 151 -8.77 -17.08 0.29
N PHE A 152 -7.53 -17.12 -0.21
CA PHE A 152 -7.19 -16.94 -1.62
C PHE A 152 -6.24 -18.04 -2.12
N PRO A 153 -6.65 -19.33 -2.09
CA PRO A 153 -5.76 -20.47 -2.38
C PRO A 153 -5.27 -20.54 -3.83
N ARG A 154 -5.76 -19.66 -4.72
CA ARG A 154 -5.37 -19.59 -6.15
C ARG A 154 -4.72 -18.26 -6.52
N VAL A 155 -4.29 -17.47 -5.53
CA VAL A 155 -3.57 -16.23 -5.79
C VAL A 155 -2.21 -16.54 -6.43
N VAL A 156 -1.81 -15.73 -7.41
CA VAL A 156 -0.52 -15.86 -8.09
C VAL A 156 0.23 -14.55 -8.01
N SER A 157 1.55 -14.63 -7.87
CA SER A 157 2.42 -13.46 -7.99
C SER A 157 2.62 -13.12 -9.47
N ARG A 158 2.55 -11.82 -9.80
CA ARG A 158 2.75 -11.35 -11.17
C ARG A 158 3.71 -10.17 -11.18
N ALA A 159 4.77 -10.30 -11.98
CA ALA A 159 5.67 -9.17 -12.23
C ALA A 159 4.96 -8.12 -13.10
N VAL A 160 5.27 -6.85 -12.82
CA VAL A 160 4.86 -5.73 -13.67
C VAL A 160 5.51 -5.88 -15.04
N SER A 161 4.72 -5.72 -16.10
CA SER A 161 5.16 -5.85 -17.49
C SER A 161 4.60 -4.74 -18.37
N GLY A 162 5.37 -4.38 -19.40
CA GLY A 162 4.99 -3.42 -20.45
C GLY A 162 5.97 -2.27 -20.62
N ASP A 163 5.72 -1.46 -21.64
CA ASP A 163 6.57 -0.31 -21.97
C ASP A 163 6.58 0.71 -20.83
N LEU A 164 7.78 1.16 -20.45
CA LEU A 164 8.01 2.20 -19.47
C LEU A 164 8.57 3.44 -20.15
N ASP A 165 7.99 4.59 -19.81
CA ASP A 165 8.50 5.91 -20.15
C ASP A 165 9.53 6.35 -19.11
N ALA A 166 10.73 6.71 -19.57
CA ALA A 166 11.84 7.08 -18.70
C ALA A 166 11.59 8.39 -17.94
N GLU A 167 11.02 9.41 -18.60
CA GLU A 167 10.69 10.69 -17.97
C GLU A 167 9.66 10.49 -16.85
N GLY A 168 8.59 9.72 -17.14
CA GLY A 168 7.59 9.35 -16.16
C GLY A 168 8.20 8.64 -14.96
N TRP A 169 9.12 7.70 -15.20
CA TRP A 169 9.82 6.99 -14.13
C TRP A 169 10.62 7.93 -13.22
N ASP A 170 11.45 8.81 -13.79
CA ASP A 170 12.31 9.71 -13.04
C ASP A 170 11.52 10.74 -12.23
N VAL A 171 10.46 11.30 -12.83
CA VAL A 171 9.55 12.24 -12.14
C VAL A 171 8.80 11.52 -11.02
N GLY A 172 8.33 10.28 -11.26
CA GLY A 172 7.67 9.46 -10.24
C GLY A 172 8.57 9.14 -9.05
N ARG A 173 9.84 8.80 -9.31
CA ARG A 173 10.82 8.53 -8.25
C ARG A 173 11.12 9.78 -7.43
N SER A 174 11.36 10.91 -8.10
CA SER A 174 11.63 12.19 -7.45
C SER A 174 10.43 12.66 -6.60
N ALA A 175 9.21 12.48 -7.10
CA ALA A 175 7.99 12.77 -6.36
C ALA A 175 7.87 11.90 -5.11
N ALA A 176 8.23 10.61 -5.22
CA ALA A 176 8.23 9.71 -4.08
C ALA A 176 9.31 10.02 -3.06
N ASP A 177 10.46 10.61 -3.43
CA ASP A 177 11.50 11.01 -2.46
C ASP A 177 11.02 12.11 -1.51
N VAL A 178 10.25 13.07 -2.02
CA VAL A 178 9.73 14.21 -1.24
C VAL A 178 8.34 13.96 -0.64
N ALA A 179 7.70 12.83 -0.97
CA ALA A 179 6.39 12.49 -0.46
C ALA A 179 6.39 12.31 1.06
N HIS A 180 5.32 12.76 1.71
CA HIS A 180 5.10 12.61 3.14
C HIS A 180 4.50 11.23 3.42
N ILE A 181 5.33 10.32 3.93
CA ILE A 181 4.93 8.95 4.31
C ILE A 181 4.49 8.80 5.78
N GLY A 182 4.51 9.91 6.53
CA GLY A 182 4.05 10.00 7.92
C GLY A 182 5.04 9.45 8.97
N ARG A 183 5.11 10.13 10.13
CA ARG A 183 5.60 9.58 11.42
C ARG A 183 4.42 9.24 12.35
N ALA A 184 3.26 8.89 11.79
CA ALA A 184 1.97 8.96 12.48
C ALA A 184 1.58 7.68 13.25
N ALA A 185 2.54 7.01 13.90
CA ALA A 185 2.25 5.89 14.81
C ALA A 185 2.71 6.13 16.26
N THR A 186 3.39 7.24 16.57
CA THR A 186 3.92 7.49 17.93
C THR A 186 3.02 8.38 18.80
N ALA A 187 1.94 8.97 18.27
CA ALA A 187 1.15 9.98 18.99
C ALA A 187 -0.17 9.49 19.62
N LEU A 188 -0.49 8.19 19.58
CA LEU A 188 -1.73 7.66 20.17
C LEU A 188 -1.54 6.65 21.31
N SER A 189 -0.32 6.48 21.82
CA SER A 189 -0.03 5.60 22.98
C SER A 189 0.30 6.37 24.26
N GLY A 190 -0.31 7.53 24.45
CA GLY A 190 -0.07 8.34 25.64
C GLY A 190 -1.27 9.18 26.03
N GLN A 191 -2.35 8.53 26.49
CA GLN A 191 -3.22 8.99 27.59
C GLN A 191 -3.88 7.79 28.27
#